data_AF-A0A1G8Z797-F1
#
_entry.id   AF-A0A1G8Z797-F1
#
_cell.length_a   1.000
_cell.length_b   1.000
_cell.length_c   1.000
_cell.angle_alpha   90.00
_cell.angle_beta   90.00
_cell.angle_gamma   90.00
#
_symmetry.space_group_name_H-M   'P 1'
#
loop_
_entity.id
_entity.type
_entity.pdbx_description
1 polymer ?
#
loop_
_entity_poly.entity_id
_entity_poly.type
_entity_poly.pdbx_seq_one_letter_code
_entity_poly.pdbx_strand_id
1 'polypeptide(L)'
;MTGEEKALLGALGVVAAIVPLVLGLTAGWPAWLWLPLALALAAAPQPLGRRISRRREEQRIREEMRQQQEQRQQQPPEQAPSTHPSHQVEGLWVPTQHPEYRLLLSATVHWIAAPGAAGPSPERQQAIAVDAVYRRACAVTAETGALDHGITTHRLRDALGVMRQDPAGHLQAWAQDVSLTMRETDEQRLRALGDVAKDEEIRQRRRDGERGYREYLTNDALKDTANAVVWWLAQEDVSRQRLEEAVGLVDTLSQLSALAHSPEEATRHGAASAQWVPATGFFTSDTAVSGTTFARRTFASGGETAPPEISGMDEAQDRTSIRVLFARHMIEASHPEDDEQRPLFARRLADVLDEHEMSREATEIRAEYESDGEPENSEQNTTVIPGDELDQHRYGLDQ
;
A
#
# COMPACT_ATOMS: atom_id res chain seq x y z
N MET A 1 -0.26 -32.57 24.43
CA MET A 1 -1.40 -33.48 24.25
C MET A 1 -1.68 -34.18 25.58
N THR A 2 -2.63 -33.65 26.34
CA THR A 2 -3.08 -34.23 27.61
C THR A 2 -3.87 -35.52 27.35
N GLY A 3 -3.96 -36.41 28.33
CA GLY A 3 -4.65 -37.70 28.17
C GLY A 3 -6.13 -37.57 27.77
N GLU A 4 -6.74 -36.43 28.12
CA GLU A 4 -8.14 -36.09 27.82
C GLU A 4 -8.38 -35.81 26.33
N GLU A 5 -7.44 -35.16 25.64
CA GLU A 5 -7.55 -34.90 24.19
C GLU A 5 -7.50 -36.20 23.38
N LYS A 6 -6.68 -37.18 23.82
CA LYS A 6 -6.61 -38.50 23.20
C LYS A 6 -7.88 -39.31 23.43
N ALA A 7 -8.47 -39.20 24.61
CA ALA A 7 -9.75 -39.85 24.93
C ALA A 7 -10.92 -39.23 24.15
N LEU A 8 -10.95 -37.90 23.99
CA LEU A 8 -11.95 -37.18 23.19
C LEU A 8 -11.86 -37.52 21.70
N LEU A 9 -10.64 -37.54 21.12
CA LEU A 9 -10.44 -37.93 19.72
C LEU A 9 -10.82 -39.39 19.47
N GLY A 10 -10.50 -40.29 20.41
CA GLY A 10 -10.91 -41.69 20.34
C GLY A 10 -12.43 -41.85 20.41
N ALA A 11 -13.08 -41.18 21.36
CA ALA A 11 -14.53 -41.21 21.52
C ALA A 11 -15.26 -40.64 20.29
N LEU A 12 -14.78 -39.52 19.74
CA LEU A 12 -15.38 -38.90 18.55
C LEU A 12 -15.30 -39.81 17.32
N GLY A 13 -14.16 -40.51 17.14
CA GLY A 13 -14.01 -41.49 16.06
C GLY A 13 -14.93 -42.70 16.20
N VAL A 14 -15.13 -43.18 17.43
CA VAL A 14 -16.05 -44.29 17.73
C VAL A 14 -17.50 -43.88 17.46
N VAL A 15 -17.90 -42.67 17.87
CA VAL A 15 -19.26 -42.14 17.62
C VAL A 15 -19.50 -41.95 16.11
N ALA A 16 -18.53 -41.40 15.38
CA ALA A 16 -18.63 -41.20 13.93
C ALA A 16 -18.76 -42.52 13.14
N ALA A 17 -18.26 -43.64 13.68
CA ALA A 17 -18.42 -44.96 13.07
C ALA A 17 -19.76 -45.64 13.43
N ILE A 18 -20.23 -45.47 14.67
CA ILE A 18 -21.44 -46.15 15.18
C ILE A 18 -22.72 -45.49 14.66
N VAL A 19 -22.78 -44.16 14.61
CA VAL A 19 -23.97 -43.42 14.17
C VAL A 19 -24.47 -43.84 12.77
N PRO A 20 -23.64 -43.86 11.71
CA PRO A 20 -24.08 -44.28 10.39
C PRO A 20 -24.42 -45.78 10.33
N LEU A 21 -23.77 -46.62 11.16
CA LEU A 21 -24.05 -48.05 11.25
C LEU A 21 -25.46 -48.32 11.81
N VAL A 22 -25.84 -47.61 12.86
CA VAL A 22 -27.18 -47.70 13.48
C VAL A 22 -28.26 -47.10 12.57
N LEU A 23 -27.97 -45.98 11.90
CA LEU A 23 -28.87 -45.37 10.91
C LEU A 23 -29.10 -46.27 9.69
N GLY A 24 -28.05 -46.92 9.17
CA GLY A 24 -28.17 -47.84 8.04
C GLY A 24 -28.97 -49.11 8.37
N LEU A 25 -28.84 -49.62 9.59
CA LEU A 25 -29.60 -50.78 10.08
C LEU A 25 -31.08 -50.47 10.35
N THR A 26 -31.39 -49.28 10.88
CA THR A 26 -32.77 -48.88 11.20
C THR A 26 -33.57 -48.43 9.98
N ALA A 27 -32.91 -47.86 8.97
CA ALA A 27 -33.54 -47.39 7.74
C ALA A 27 -33.58 -48.45 6.62
N GLY A 28 -33.15 -49.70 6.88
CA GLY A 28 -33.24 -50.81 5.93
C GLY A 28 -32.41 -50.60 4.66
N TRP A 29 -31.24 -49.98 4.77
CA TRP A 29 -30.48 -49.56 3.59
C TRP A 29 -30.06 -50.74 2.71
N PRO A 30 -30.27 -50.67 1.39
CA PRO A 30 -29.85 -51.72 0.47
C PRO A 30 -28.33 -51.91 0.50
N ALA A 31 -27.89 -53.17 0.41
CA ALA A 31 -26.51 -53.60 0.68
C ALA A 31 -25.42 -52.84 -0.11
N TRP A 32 -25.76 -52.27 -1.28
CA TRP A 32 -24.83 -51.52 -2.12
C TRP A 32 -24.39 -50.18 -1.50
N LEU A 33 -25.15 -49.60 -0.57
CA LEU A 33 -24.78 -48.36 0.15
C LEU A 33 -23.72 -48.57 1.23
N TRP A 34 -23.47 -49.81 1.66
CA TRP A 34 -22.43 -50.12 2.64
C TRP A 34 -21.02 -50.05 2.06
N LEU A 35 -20.86 -50.36 0.78
CA LEU A 35 -19.58 -50.27 0.06
C LEU A 35 -19.02 -48.84 0.01
N PRO A 36 -19.76 -47.80 -0.43
CA PRO A 36 -19.25 -46.43 -0.44
C PRO A 36 -19.03 -45.90 0.98
N LEU A 37 -19.83 -46.31 1.97
CA LEU A 37 -19.64 -45.92 3.37
C LEU A 37 -18.35 -46.52 3.96
N ALA A 38 -18.09 -47.81 3.72
CA ALA A 38 -16.86 -48.47 4.15
C ALA A 38 -15.63 -47.86 3.46
N LEU A 39 -15.75 -47.52 2.18
CA LEU A 39 -14.71 -46.84 1.41
C LEU A 39 -14.44 -45.43 1.95
N ALA A 40 -15.49 -44.67 2.26
CA ALA A 40 -15.37 -43.33 2.85
C ALA A 40 -14.71 -43.38 4.23
N LEU A 41 -15.08 -44.34 5.09
CA LEU A 41 -14.46 -44.53 6.40
C LEU A 41 -12.97 -44.91 6.29
N ALA A 42 -12.63 -45.75 5.32
CA ALA A 42 -11.24 -46.17 5.08
C ALA A 42 -10.38 -45.06 4.44
N ALA A 43 -10.98 -44.18 3.63
CA ALA A 43 -10.28 -43.10 2.94
C ALA A 43 -10.11 -41.83 3.80
N ALA A 44 -11.02 -41.57 4.75
CA ALA A 44 -11.00 -40.40 5.63
C ALA A 44 -9.69 -40.17 6.44
N PRO A 45 -8.98 -41.19 6.97
CA PRO A 45 -7.76 -40.95 7.76
C PRO A 45 -6.53 -40.55 6.93
N GLN A 46 -6.50 -40.85 5.63
CA GLN A 46 -5.35 -40.59 4.75
C GLN A 46 -5.00 -39.09 4.61
N PRO A 47 -5.94 -38.18 4.27
CA PRO A 47 -5.62 -36.76 4.13
C PRO A 47 -5.36 -36.08 5.48
N LEU A 48 -6.02 -36.54 6.56
CA LEU A 48 -5.82 -36.02 7.91
C LEU A 48 -4.41 -36.33 8.43
N GLY A 49 -3.94 -37.56 8.21
CA GLY A 49 -2.58 -37.98 8.58
C GLY A 49 -1.49 -37.15 7.88
N ARG A 50 -1.66 -36.89 6.57
CA ARG A 50 -0.73 -36.05 5.78
C ARG A 50 -0.76 -34.58 6.21
N ARG A 51 -1.92 -34.04 6.57
CA ARG A 51 -2.02 -32.66 7.07
C ARG A 51 -1.38 -32.49 8.44
N ILE A 52 -1.53 -33.47 9.34
CA ILE A 52 -0.93 -33.42 10.67
C ILE A 52 0.59 -33.63 10.59
N SER A 53 1.09 -34.50 9.72
CA SER A 53 2.54 -34.70 9.55
C SER A 53 3.22 -33.43 9.01
N ARG A 54 2.65 -32.78 7.99
CA ARG A 54 3.16 -31.51 7.46
C ARG A 54 3.19 -30.42 8.53
N ARG A 55 2.11 -30.29 9.33
CA ARG A 55 2.08 -29.33 10.44
C ARG A 55 3.14 -29.61 11.51
N ARG A 56 3.44 -30.88 11.79
CA ARG A 56 4.49 -31.26 12.75
C ARG A 56 5.89 -30.99 12.22
N GLU A 57 6.11 -31.19 10.93
CA GLU A 57 7.39 -30.92 10.27
C GLU A 57 7.68 -29.41 10.23
N GLU A 58 6.68 -28.60 9.89
CA GLU A 58 6.77 -27.13 9.99
C GLU A 58 7.04 -26.64 11.41
N GLN A 59 6.44 -27.28 12.42
CA GLN A 59 6.68 -26.92 13.82
C GLN A 59 8.10 -27.26 14.24
N ARG A 60 8.64 -28.42 13.84
CA ARG A 60 10.04 -28.78 14.12
C ARG A 60 11.01 -27.82 13.48
N ILE A 61 10.81 -27.46 12.20
CA ILE A 61 11.67 -26.49 11.52
C ILE A 61 11.61 -25.12 12.22
N ARG A 62 10.43 -24.67 12.68
CA ARG A 62 10.30 -23.40 13.43
C ARG A 62 10.96 -23.47 14.80
N GLU A 63 10.86 -24.61 15.49
CA GLU A 63 11.52 -24.83 16.77
C GLU A 63 13.04 -24.90 16.62
N GLU A 64 13.54 -25.60 15.59
CA GLU A 64 14.96 -25.65 15.22
C GLU A 64 15.48 -24.27 14.84
N MET A 65 14.72 -23.48 14.05
CA MET A 65 15.06 -22.10 13.72
C MET A 65 15.10 -21.20 14.95
N ARG A 66 14.14 -21.34 15.89
CA ARG A 66 14.16 -20.61 17.17
C ARG A 66 15.35 -21.01 18.03
N GLN A 67 15.62 -22.29 18.17
CA GLN A 67 16.76 -22.80 18.93
C GLN A 67 18.09 -22.36 18.30
N GLN A 68 18.19 -22.38 16.98
CA GLN A 68 19.38 -21.91 16.27
C GLN A 68 19.55 -20.39 16.41
N GLN A 69 18.46 -19.63 16.43
CA GLN A 69 18.49 -18.19 16.65
C GLN A 69 18.85 -17.85 18.11
N GLU A 70 18.32 -18.58 19.09
CA GLU A 70 18.69 -18.48 20.50
C GLU A 70 20.14 -18.89 20.74
N GLN A 71 20.62 -19.96 20.09
CA GLN A 71 22.03 -20.38 20.13
C GLN A 71 22.95 -19.33 19.49
N ARG A 72 22.58 -18.73 18.36
CA ARG A 72 23.33 -17.62 17.76
C ARG A 72 23.35 -16.37 18.63
N GLN A 73 22.30 -16.12 19.42
CA GLN A 73 22.27 -15.02 20.39
C GLN A 73 23.08 -15.32 21.66
N GLN A 74 23.22 -16.59 22.04
CA GLN A 74 23.97 -17.04 23.21
C GLN A 74 25.46 -17.30 22.94
N GLN A 75 25.85 -17.56 21.69
CA GLN A 75 27.26 -17.52 21.29
C GLN A 75 27.74 -16.06 21.32
N PRO A 76 28.75 -15.71 22.15
CA PRO A 76 29.50 -14.47 21.96
C PRO A 76 29.91 -14.37 20.48
N PRO A 77 29.70 -13.22 19.82
CA PRO A 77 30.02 -13.08 18.41
C PRO A 77 31.47 -13.51 18.22
N GLU A 78 31.67 -14.58 17.45
CA GLU A 78 33.00 -15.07 17.10
C GLU A 78 33.64 -13.94 16.29
N GLN A 79 34.47 -13.15 16.97
CA GLN A 79 35.20 -12.05 16.39
C GLN A 79 36.04 -12.66 15.28
N ALA A 80 35.62 -12.48 14.02
CA ALA A 80 36.51 -12.65 12.89
C ALA A 80 37.81 -11.92 13.26
N PRO A 81 38.99 -12.57 13.17
CA PRO A 81 40.23 -12.00 13.69
C PRO A 81 40.44 -10.63 13.04
N SER A 82 40.09 -9.58 13.77
CA SER A 82 40.16 -8.22 13.27
C SER A 82 41.64 -7.91 13.19
N THR A 83 42.15 -7.89 11.97
CA THR A 83 43.56 -7.56 11.67
C THR A 83 43.88 -6.11 12.10
N HIS A 84 42.87 -5.33 12.46
CA HIS A 84 42.94 -3.92 12.82
C HIS A 84 42.47 -3.70 14.27
N PRO A 85 43.12 -2.80 15.02
CA PRO A 85 42.69 -2.45 16.37
C PRO A 85 41.26 -1.89 16.35
N SER A 86 40.46 -2.33 17.33
CA SER A 86 39.03 -2.06 17.42
C SER A 86 38.64 -1.62 18.82
N HIS A 87 37.61 -0.77 18.91
CA HIS A 87 37.04 -0.31 20.17
C HIS A 87 35.53 -0.14 20.03
N GLN A 88 34.78 -0.81 20.90
CA GLN A 88 33.33 -0.71 20.94
C GLN A 88 32.92 0.54 21.72
N VAL A 89 32.04 1.33 21.13
CA VAL A 89 31.48 2.53 21.73
C VAL A 89 29.98 2.35 21.88
N GLU A 90 29.47 2.55 23.09
CA GLU A 90 28.06 2.38 23.42
C GLU A 90 27.46 3.68 23.95
N GLY A 91 26.25 4.01 23.49
CA GLY A 91 25.44 5.08 24.07
C GLY A 91 26.00 6.49 23.87
N LEU A 92 26.72 6.76 22.78
CA LEU A 92 27.16 8.12 22.46
C LEU A 92 25.97 8.98 22.04
N TRP A 93 25.83 10.13 22.69
CA TRP A 93 24.79 11.10 22.37
C TRP A 93 25.12 11.84 21.09
N VAL A 94 24.23 11.74 20.10
CA VAL A 94 24.39 12.45 18.82
C VAL A 94 23.29 13.50 18.68
N PRO A 95 23.64 14.76 18.36
CA PRO A 95 22.64 15.81 18.17
C PRO A 95 21.75 15.51 16.96
N THR A 96 20.49 15.91 17.04
CA THR A 96 19.54 15.84 15.93
C THR A 96 19.03 17.22 15.58
N GLN A 97 18.34 17.33 14.45
CA GLN A 97 17.63 18.56 14.06
C GLN A 97 16.62 19.04 15.13
N HIS A 98 16.11 18.13 15.96
CA HIS A 98 15.17 18.42 17.03
C HIS A 98 15.85 18.22 18.39
N PRO A 99 16.28 19.29 19.09
CA PRO A 99 17.07 19.18 20.33
C PRO A 99 16.34 18.44 21.47
N GLU A 100 15.01 18.33 21.37
CA GLU A 100 14.13 17.61 22.28
C GLU A 100 14.34 16.08 22.23
N TYR A 101 14.76 15.54 21.08
CA TYR A 101 14.89 14.11 20.83
C TYR A 101 16.36 13.69 20.80
N ARG A 102 16.71 12.74 21.66
CA ARG A 102 18.08 12.29 21.82
C ARG A 102 18.28 10.92 21.20
N LEU A 103 19.28 10.81 20.33
CA LEU A 103 19.71 9.56 19.74
C LEU A 103 20.99 9.07 20.41
N LEU A 104 21.03 7.77 20.67
CA LEU A 104 22.14 7.04 21.24
C LEU A 104 22.78 6.18 20.15
N LEU A 105 24.03 6.46 19.85
CA LEU A 105 24.85 5.72 18.90
C LEU A 105 25.62 4.61 19.62
N SER A 106 25.52 3.40 19.09
CA SER A 106 26.40 2.29 19.44
C SER A 106 27.08 1.77 18.18
N ALA A 107 28.40 1.67 18.19
CA ALA A 107 29.20 1.26 17.04
C ALA A 107 30.55 0.68 17.45
N THR A 108 31.10 -0.22 16.63
CA THR A 108 32.46 -0.73 16.77
C THR A 108 33.40 0.07 15.88
N VAL A 109 34.29 0.86 16.48
CA VAL A 109 35.24 1.71 15.76
C VAL A 109 36.51 0.92 15.47
N HIS A 110 36.97 0.96 14.23
CA HIS A 110 38.24 0.38 13.78
C HIS A 110 39.14 1.47 13.23
N TRP A 111 40.46 1.32 13.39
CA TRP A 111 41.42 2.28 12.84
C TRP A 111 42.70 1.62 12.34
N ILE A 112 43.37 2.32 11.42
CA ILE A 112 44.73 2.03 10.98
C ILE A 112 45.56 3.31 10.94
N ALA A 113 46.87 3.18 11.14
CA ALA A 113 47.78 4.31 10.98
C ALA A 113 47.79 4.77 9.52
N ALA A 114 47.73 6.09 9.29
CA ALA A 114 47.82 6.62 7.95
C ALA A 114 49.22 6.33 7.35
N PRO A 115 49.31 5.97 6.06
CA PRO A 115 50.59 5.67 5.43
C PRO A 115 51.52 6.87 5.49
N GLY A 116 52.71 6.68 6.08
CA GLY A 116 53.75 7.72 6.19
C GLY A 116 53.66 8.64 7.42
N ALA A 117 52.69 8.45 8.32
CA ALA A 117 52.61 9.22 9.56
C ALA A 117 53.34 8.52 10.72
N ALA A 118 54.17 9.26 11.46
CA ALA A 118 54.60 8.83 12.79
C ALA A 118 53.37 8.86 13.71
N GLY A 119 52.78 7.69 13.94
CA GLY A 119 51.52 7.56 14.65
C GLY A 119 51.62 8.04 16.10
N PRO A 120 50.55 8.65 16.66
CA PRO A 120 50.47 8.96 18.09
C PRO A 120 50.48 7.68 18.95
N SER A 121 50.62 7.81 20.27
CA SER A 121 50.57 6.67 21.20
C SER A 121 49.26 5.88 21.04
N PRO A 122 49.24 4.55 21.30
CA PRO A 122 48.07 3.70 21.06
C PRO A 122 46.78 4.19 21.75
N GLU A 123 46.88 4.71 22.98
CA GLU A 123 45.75 5.32 23.69
C GLU A 123 45.22 6.59 23.01
N ARG A 124 46.12 7.43 22.50
CA ARG A 124 45.77 8.63 21.74
C ARG A 124 45.18 8.26 20.37
N GLN A 125 45.59 7.13 19.79
CA GLN A 125 45.01 6.67 18.52
C GLN A 125 43.54 6.31 18.66
N GLN A 126 43.18 5.60 19.74
CA GLN A 126 41.78 5.28 20.05
C GLN A 126 40.95 6.56 20.22
N ALA A 127 41.43 7.53 21.00
CA ALA A 127 40.71 8.78 21.23
C ALA A 127 40.46 9.57 19.92
N ILE A 128 41.47 9.64 19.04
CA ILE A 128 41.35 10.29 17.74
C ILE A 128 40.37 9.55 16.83
N ALA A 129 40.42 8.21 16.80
CA ALA A 129 39.53 7.39 15.99
C ALA A 129 38.06 7.55 16.42
N VAL A 130 37.79 7.51 17.73
CA VAL A 130 36.45 7.72 18.28
C VAL A 130 35.95 9.13 17.99
N ASP A 131 36.77 10.16 18.20
CA ASP A 131 36.38 11.55 17.91
C ASP A 131 36.12 11.80 16.41
N ALA A 132 36.91 11.20 15.51
CA ALA A 132 36.70 11.29 14.07
C ALA A 132 35.40 10.58 13.61
N VAL A 133 35.04 9.45 14.22
CA VAL A 133 33.75 8.78 13.98
C VAL A 133 32.61 9.60 14.57
N TYR A 134 32.77 10.14 15.78
CA TYR A 134 31.77 10.95 16.46
C TYR A 134 31.41 12.22 15.68
N ARG A 135 32.42 12.97 15.21
CA ARG A 135 32.22 14.18 14.39
C ARG A 135 31.49 13.87 13.09
N ARG A 136 31.81 12.74 12.44
CA ARG A 136 31.08 12.28 11.25
C ARG A 136 29.63 11.92 11.57
N ALA A 137 29.39 11.22 12.67
CA ALA A 137 28.04 10.88 13.11
C ALA A 137 27.21 12.14 13.34
N CYS A 138 27.77 13.14 14.03
CA CYS A 138 27.11 14.43 14.27
C CYS A 138 26.76 15.17 12.97
N ALA A 139 27.62 15.13 11.95
CA ALA A 139 27.34 15.75 10.66
C ALA A 139 26.13 15.10 9.97
N VAL A 140 26.07 13.76 9.97
CA VAL A 140 24.99 13.00 9.31
C VAL A 140 23.65 13.17 10.02
N THR A 141 23.65 13.18 11.35
CA THR A 141 22.41 13.35 12.14
C THR A 141 21.96 14.80 12.26
N ALA A 142 22.83 15.78 12.00
CA ALA A 142 22.43 17.17 11.89
C ALA A 142 21.59 17.42 10.62
N GLU A 143 21.86 16.68 9.54
CA GLU A 143 21.12 16.79 8.27
C GLU A 143 19.81 15.99 8.26
N THR A 144 19.68 14.97 9.11
CA THR A 144 18.53 14.04 9.08
C THR A 144 17.71 14.15 10.37
N GLY A 145 16.42 14.50 10.26
CA GLY A 145 15.52 14.71 11.40
C GLY A 145 15.20 13.44 12.20
N ALA A 146 14.83 13.60 13.47
CA ALA A 146 14.54 12.50 14.40
C ALA A 146 13.32 11.62 14.00
N LEU A 147 12.44 12.14 13.14
CA LEU A 147 11.27 11.43 12.61
C LEU A 147 11.65 10.28 11.66
N ASP A 148 12.80 10.38 10.98
CA ASP A 148 13.26 9.43 9.97
C ASP A 148 14.34 8.49 10.52
N HIS A 149 14.13 7.96 11.72
CA HIS A 149 15.12 7.13 12.43
C HIS A 149 15.67 5.95 11.60
N GLY A 150 14.81 5.28 10.84
CA GLY A 150 15.21 4.17 9.97
C GLY A 150 16.14 4.61 8.83
N ILE A 151 15.77 5.68 8.12
CA ILE A 151 16.59 6.25 7.02
C ILE A 151 17.91 6.78 7.56
N THR A 152 17.87 7.45 8.72
CA THR A 152 19.05 7.98 9.40
C THR A 152 20.04 6.86 9.75
N THR A 153 19.55 5.71 10.23
CA THR A 153 20.40 4.57 10.57
C THR A 153 21.12 4.00 9.34
N HIS A 154 20.42 3.90 8.20
CA HIS A 154 21.04 3.45 6.95
C HIS A 154 22.08 4.43 6.43
N ARG A 155 21.79 5.74 6.42
CA ARG A 155 22.75 6.78 6.03
C ARG A 155 23.97 6.82 6.95
N LEU A 156 23.75 6.61 8.24
CA LEU A 156 24.83 6.58 9.22
C LEU A 156 25.75 5.37 9.03
N ARG A 157 25.19 4.19 8.73
CA ARG A 157 25.98 3.00 8.37
C ARG A 157 26.84 3.23 7.15
N ASP A 158 26.28 3.85 6.11
CA ASP A 158 27.03 4.15 4.89
C ASP A 158 28.17 5.16 5.17
N ALA A 159 27.85 6.28 5.82
CA ALA A 159 28.83 7.32 6.11
C ALA A 159 29.96 6.88 7.07
N LEU A 160 29.65 6.02 8.03
CA LEU A 160 30.61 5.51 9.01
C LEU A 160 31.35 4.25 8.54
N GLY A 161 30.77 3.47 7.63
CA GLY A 161 31.37 2.26 7.07
C GLY A 161 32.54 2.53 6.14
N VAL A 162 32.65 3.74 5.59
CA VAL A 162 33.77 4.13 4.73
C VAL A 162 34.99 4.52 5.57
N MET A 163 36.14 3.91 5.23
CA MET A 163 37.44 4.25 5.78
C MET A 163 37.84 5.66 5.35
N ARG A 164 37.92 6.58 6.32
CA ARG A 164 38.25 7.99 6.08
C ARG A 164 39.37 8.44 7.00
N GLN A 165 40.24 9.29 6.48
CA GLN A 165 41.33 9.88 7.24
C GLN A 165 40.81 10.95 8.20
N ASP A 166 41.34 10.99 9.43
CA ASP A 166 41.06 12.08 10.38
C ASP A 166 41.62 13.41 9.85
N PRO A 167 41.00 14.56 10.13
CA PRO A 167 41.50 15.89 9.76
C PRO A 167 42.96 16.19 10.13
N ALA A 168 43.53 15.57 11.18
CA ALA A 168 44.96 15.74 11.50
C ALA A 168 45.88 14.84 10.66
N GLY A 169 45.33 13.99 9.81
CA GLY A 169 46.08 13.14 8.88
C GLY A 169 46.74 11.91 9.52
N HIS A 170 46.59 11.68 10.82
CA HIS A 170 47.35 10.66 11.55
C HIS A 170 46.80 9.23 11.38
N LEU A 171 45.48 9.08 11.23
CA LEU A 171 44.79 7.79 11.26
C LEU A 171 43.71 7.75 10.19
N GLN A 172 43.38 6.54 9.74
CA GLN A 172 42.17 6.24 8.98
C GLN A 172 41.23 5.43 9.88
N ALA A 173 40.00 5.89 10.03
CA ALA A 173 39.01 5.27 10.92
C ALA A 173 37.70 4.96 10.19
N TRP A 174 37.04 3.89 10.58
CA TRP A 174 35.69 3.51 10.16
C TRP A 174 34.94 2.85 11.31
N ALA A 175 33.63 2.68 11.17
CA ALA A 175 32.81 2.00 12.16
C ALA A 175 31.97 0.88 11.51
N GLN A 176 31.84 -0.23 12.24
CA GLN A 176 30.99 -1.37 11.93
C GLN A 176 29.94 -1.53 13.04
N ASP A 177 28.93 -2.37 12.81
CA ASP A 177 27.83 -2.63 13.76
C ASP A 177 27.14 -1.36 14.26
N VAL A 178 26.97 -0.38 13.36
CA VAL A 178 26.35 0.91 13.70
C VAL A 178 24.87 0.69 13.95
N SER A 179 24.45 1.05 15.17
CA SER A 179 23.08 1.08 15.62
C SER A 179 22.78 2.43 16.25
N LEU A 180 21.57 2.91 15.98
CA LEU A 180 21.02 4.13 16.54
C LEU A 180 19.83 3.67 17.38
N THR A 181 19.78 4.08 18.64
CA THR A 181 18.64 3.79 19.52
C THR A 181 18.11 5.10 20.08
N MET A 182 16.80 5.17 20.30
CA MET A 182 16.16 6.29 20.96
C MET A 182 15.55 5.81 22.27
N ARG A 183 15.28 6.72 23.20
CA ARG A 183 14.49 6.35 24.39
C ARG A 183 13.12 5.88 23.94
N GLU A 184 12.66 4.75 24.49
CA GLU A 184 11.33 4.19 24.21
C GLU A 184 10.19 5.22 24.35
N THR A 185 10.27 6.11 25.36
CA THR A 185 9.30 7.19 25.56
C THR A 185 9.25 8.18 24.39
N ASP A 186 10.39 8.45 23.79
CA ASP A 186 10.52 9.42 22.70
C ASP A 186 10.10 8.79 21.36
N GLU A 187 10.39 7.51 21.17
CA GLU A 187 9.84 6.72 20.05
C GLU A 187 8.31 6.71 20.06
N GLN A 188 7.71 6.45 21.21
CA GLN A 188 6.26 6.44 21.35
C GLN A 188 5.64 7.81 21.04
N ARG A 189 6.28 8.90 21.49
CA ARG A 189 5.82 10.27 21.20
C ARG A 189 5.91 10.60 19.72
N LEU A 190 7.00 10.23 19.05
CA LEU A 190 7.15 10.48 17.61
C LEU A 190 6.15 9.66 16.79
N ARG A 191 5.88 8.41 17.19
CA ARG A 191 4.81 7.60 16.59
C ARG A 191 3.45 8.29 16.76
N ALA A 192 3.11 8.73 17.97
CA ALA A 192 1.86 9.42 18.24
C ALA A 192 1.72 10.74 17.44
N LEU A 193 2.80 11.50 17.28
CA LEU A 193 2.79 12.70 16.43
C LEU A 193 2.55 12.36 14.96
N GLY A 194 3.19 11.30 14.46
CA GLY A 194 2.97 10.80 13.10
C GLY A 194 1.53 10.37 12.85
N ASP A 195 0.90 9.71 13.83
CA ASP A 195 -0.49 9.28 13.74
C ASP A 195 -1.44 10.48 13.72
N VAL A 196 -1.23 11.48 14.59
CA VAL A 196 -2.02 12.72 14.59
C VAL A 196 -1.88 13.49 13.27
N ALA A 197 -0.68 13.53 12.68
CA ALA A 197 -0.45 14.19 11.40
C ALA A 197 -1.22 13.49 10.26
N LYS A 198 -1.18 12.15 10.21
CA LYS A 198 -1.94 11.35 9.24
C LYS A 198 -3.45 11.54 9.42
N ASP A 199 -3.93 11.57 10.66
CA ASP A 199 -5.35 11.78 10.96
C ASP A 199 -5.81 13.17 10.53
N GLU A 200 -4.99 14.20 10.69
CA GLU A 200 -5.28 15.53 10.15
C GLU A 200 -5.31 15.53 8.62
N GLU A 201 -4.37 14.88 7.96
CA GLU A 201 -4.36 14.78 6.50
C GLU A 201 -5.61 14.06 5.98
N ILE A 202 -6.01 12.96 6.60
CA ILE A 202 -7.25 12.24 6.26
C ILE A 202 -8.46 13.15 6.47
N ARG A 203 -8.52 13.89 7.57
CA ARG A 203 -9.62 14.83 7.86
C ARG A 203 -9.65 15.99 6.85
N GLN A 204 -8.50 16.49 6.42
CA GLN A 204 -8.41 17.52 5.38
C GLN A 204 -8.89 16.99 4.04
N ARG A 205 -8.34 15.87 3.57
CA ARG A 205 -8.76 15.22 2.32
C ARG A 205 -10.25 14.93 2.31
N ARG A 206 -10.83 14.50 3.43
CA ARG A 206 -12.29 14.30 3.55
C ARG A 206 -13.06 15.61 3.41
N ARG A 207 -12.66 16.67 4.11
CA ARG A 207 -13.32 17.99 3.99
C ARG A 207 -13.20 18.54 2.57
N ASP A 208 -12.08 18.31 1.91
CA ASP A 208 -11.85 18.74 0.53
C ASP A 208 -12.72 17.93 -0.44
N GLY A 209 -12.82 16.62 -0.24
CA GLY A 209 -13.76 15.76 -0.98
C GLY A 209 -15.22 16.17 -0.77
N GLU A 210 -15.63 16.46 0.46
CA GLU A 210 -16.99 16.94 0.76
C GLU A 210 -17.27 18.32 0.15
N ARG A 211 -16.29 19.23 0.17
CA ARG A 211 -16.41 20.54 -0.49
C ARG A 211 -16.49 20.40 -2.00
N GLY A 212 -15.59 19.64 -2.60
CA GLY A 212 -15.59 19.35 -4.03
C GLY A 212 -16.88 18.68 -4.48
N TYR A 213 -17.44 17.76 -3.68
CA TYR A 213 -18.71 17.13 -3.98
C TYR A 213 -19.88 18.12 -3.93
N ARG A 214 -19.92 19.02 -2.94
CA ARG A 214 -20.96 20.07 -2.88
C ARG A 214 -20.84 21.05 -4.05
N GLU A 215 -19.62 21.41 -4.41
CA GLU A 215 -19.34 22.29 -5.53
C GLU A 215 -19.75 21.64 -6.85
N TYR A 216 -19.39 20.38 -7.07
CA TYR A 216 -19.84 19.58 -8.21
C TYR A 216 -21.37 19.49 -8.29
N LEU A 217 -22.02 19.16 -7.17
CA LEU A 217 -23.48 19.08 -7.14
C LEU A 217 -24.13 20.43 -7.47
N THR A 218 -23.59 21.53 -6.97
CA THR A 218 -24.19 22.86 -7.17
C THR A 218 -23.91 23.39 -8.57
N ASN A 219 -22.64 23.38 -9.00
CA ASN A 219 -22.20 24.07 -10.20
C ASN A 219 -22.28 23.23 -11.49
N ASP A 220 -22.40 21.90 -11.38
CA ASP A 220 -22.45 21.00 -12.53
C ASP A 220 -23.75 20.19 -12.53
N ALA A 221 -23.90 19.25 -11.59
CA ALA A 221 -24.99 18.27 -11.60
C ALA A 221 -26.39 18.91 -11.45
N LEU A 222 -26.57 19.85 -10.52
CA LEU A 222 -27.86 20.50 -10.26
C LEU A 222 -27.92 21.93 -10.79
N LYS A 223 -27.00 22.31 -11.69
CA LYS A 223 -26.93 23.65 -12.29
C LYS A 223 -28.25 24.05 -12.95
N ASP A 224 -28.84 23.13 -13.68
CA ASP A 224 -30.16 23.26 -14.30
C ASP A 224 -30.90 21.92 -14.28
N THR A 225 -32.18 21.92 -14.65
CA THR A 225 -33.00 20.71 -14.67
C THR A 225 -32.50 19.67 -15.67
N ALA A 226 -31.90 20.11 -16.78
CA ALA A 226 -31.39 19.20 -17.81
C ALA A 226 -30.17 18.42 -17.32
N ASN A 227 -29.20 19.11 -16.72
CA ASN A 227 -28.02 18.51 -16.08
C ASN A 227 -28.42 17.60 -14.92
N ALA A 228 -29.44 17.96 -14.14
CA ALA A 228 -29.91 17.12 -13.04
C ALA A 228 -30.46 15.78 -13.53
N VAL A 229 -31.19 15.79 -14.65
CA VAL A 229 -31.70 14.57 -15.31
C VAL A 229 -30.55 13.74 -15.87
N VAL A 230 -29.59 14.36 -16.56
CA VAL A 230 -28.40 13.67 -17.10
C VAL A 230 -27.56 13.06 -15.98
N TRP A 231 -27.33 13.80 -14.90
CA TRP A 231 -26.62 13.34 -13.71
C TRP A 231 -27.33 12.15 -13.06
N TRP A 232 -28.67 12.21 -12.93
CA TRP A 232 -29.45 11.10 -12.37
C TRP A 232 -29.37 9.85 -13.24
N LEU A 233 -29.39 10.00 -14.57
CA LEU A 233 -29.20 8.90 -15.51
C LEU A 233 -27.79 8.31 -15.47
N ALA A 234 -26.77 9.13 -15.15
CA ALA A 234 -25.37 8.71 -15.09
C ALA A 234 -24.97 7.93 -13.82
N GLN A 235 -25.83 7.84 -12.80
CA GLN A 235 -25.51 7.19 -11.52
C GLN A 235 -25.44 5.65 -11.59
N GLU A 236 -26.07 5.03 -12.58
CA GLU A 236 -26.12 3.57 -12.80
C GLU A 236 -26.24 3.32 -14.32
N ASP A 237 -26.45 2.09 -14.78
CA ASP A 237 -26.63 1.82 -16.21
C ASP A 237 -27.91 2.44 -16.79
N VAL A 238 -27.82 2.94 -18.03
CA VAL A 238 -28.95 3.56 -18.73
C VAL A 238 -29.86 2.47 -19.31
N SER A 239 -31.01 2.27 -18.69
CA SER A 239 -32.06 1.36 -19.16
C SER A 239 -33.32 2.12 -19.58
N ARG A 240 -34.16 1.48 -20.41
CA ARG A 240 -35.44 2.09 -20.86
C ARG A 240 -36.37 2.44 -19.70
N GLN A 241 -36.44 1.55 -18.70
CA GLN A 241 -37.24 1.75 -17.49
C GLN A 241 -36.78 3.00 -16.72
N ARG A 242 -35.48 3.24 -16.69
CA ARG A 242 -34.88 4.39 -16.03
C ARG A 242 -35.15 5.70 -16.77
N LEU A 243 -35.20 5.67 -18.09
CA LEU A 243 -35.59 6.84 -18.88
C LEU A 243 -37.03 7.27 -18.58
N GLU A 244 -37.95 6.31 -18.43
CA GLU A 244 -39.35 6.56 -18.04
C GLU A 244 -39.45 7.12 -16.61
N GLU A 245 -38.63 6.60 -15.68
CA GLU A 245 -38.53 7.10 -14.30
C GLU A 245 -37.92 8.52 -14.23
N ALA A 246 -36.89 8.81 -15.03
CA ALA A 246 -36.32 10.15 -15.15
C ALA A 246 -37.36 11.19 -15.55
N VAL A 247 -38.22 10.86 -16.53
CA VAL A 247 -39.33 11.72 -16.97
C VAL A 247 -40.33 11.97 -15.83
N GLY A 248 -40.61 10.96 -15.01
CA GLY A 248 -41.44 11.09 -13.81
C GLY A 248 -40.81 11.93 -12.69
N LEU A 249 -39.48 12.06 -12.67
CA LEU A 249 -38.72 12.79 -11.65
C LEU A 249 -38.33 14.22 -12.07
N VAL A 250 -38.64 14.67 -13.29
CA VAL A 250 -38.27 16.00 -13.81
C VAL A 250 -38.71 17.12 -12.87
N ASP A 251 -39.95 17.06 -12.37
CA ASP A 251 -40.47 18.08 -11.46
C ASP A 251 -39.69 18.12 -10.14
N THR A 252 -39.35 16.95 -9.58
CA THR A 252 -38.56 16.83 -8.35
C THR A 252 -37.12 17.32 -8.55
N LEU A 253 -36.49 17.00 -9.67
CA LEU A 253 -35.14 17.44 -10.02
C LEU A 253 -35.09 18.95 -10.30
N SER A 254 -36.15 19.51 -10.89
CA SER A 254 -36.29 20.95 -11.08
C SER A 254 -36.35 21.70 -9.74
N GLN A 255 -37.08 21.16 -8.76
CA GLN A 255 -37.18 21.71 -7.41
C GLN A 255 -35.84 21.63 -6.67
N LEU A 256 -35.10 20.53 -6.81
CA LEU A 256 -33.77 20.36 -6.21
C LEU A 256 -32.72 21.31 -6.82
N SER A 257 -32.75 21.50 -8.15
CA SER A 257 -31.89 22.46 -8.85
C SER A 257 -32.18 23.91 -8.41
N ALA A 258 -33.46 24.27 -8.30
CA ALA A 258 -33.88 25.59 -7.79
C ALA A 258 -33.45 25.79 -6.33
N LEU A 259 -33.59 24.77 -5.48
CA LEU A 259 -33.20 24.84 -4.06
C LEU A 259 -31.67 24.98 -3.88
N ALA A 260 -30.87 24.37 -4.75
CA ALA A 260 -29.42 24.45 -4.71
C ALA A 260 -28.90 25.88 -5.02
N HIS A 261 -29.62 26.65 -5.84
CA HIS A 261 -29.18 27.98 -6.30
C HIS A 261 -29.88 29.14 -5.59
N SER A 262 -31.17 29.01 -5.28
CA SER A 262 -31.96 30.06 -4.64
C SER A 262 -33.21 29.51 -3.96
N PRO A 263 -33.28 29.49 -2.61
CA PRO A 263 -34.45 29.00 -1.89
C PRO A 263 -35.73 29.81 -2.20
N GLU A 264 -35.61 31.07 -2.63
CA GLU A 264 -36.73 31.89 -3.10
C GLU A 264 -37.30 31.43 -4.46
N GLU A 265 -36.45 30.93 -5.36
CA GLU A 265 -36.89 30.40 -6.66
C GLU A 265 -37.53 29.02 -6.52
N ALA A 266 -37.08 28.23 -5.54
CA ALA A 266 -37.72 26.96 -5.18
C ALA A 266 -39.19 27.16 -4.79
N THR A 267 -39.52 28.23 -4.05
CA THR A 267 -40.92 28.53 -3.70
C THR A 267 -41.81 28.90 -4.89
N ARG A 268 -41.24 29.46 -5.97
CA ARG A 268 -41.99 29.74 -7.21
C ARG A 268 -42.26 28.48 -8.04
N HIS A 269 -41.38 27.48 -7.95
CA HIS A 269 -41.54 26.17 -8.60
C HIS A 269 -42.37 25.17 -7.75
N GLY A 270 -43.11 25.67 -6.74
CA GLY A 270 -44.02 24.86 -5.95
C GLY A 270 -43.37 24.07 -4.81
N ALA A 271 -42.09 24.30 -4.50
CA ALA A 271 -41.50 23.75 -3.28
C ALA A 271 -42.16 24.44 -2.08
N ALA A 272 -43.09 23.75 -1.42
CA ALA A 272 -43.79 24.27 -0.27
C ALA A 272 -42.79 24.63 0.84
N SER A 273 -42.61 25.92 1.08
CA SER A 273 -41.74 26.50 2.11
C SER A 273 -42.23 26.25 3.55
N ALA A 274 -43.19 25.35 3.75
CA ALA A 274 -43.93 25.21 5.00
C ALA A 274 -43.65 23.90 5.76
N GLN A 275 -42.46 23.31 5.69
CA GLN A 275 -42.04 22.36 6.75
C GLN A 275 -40.55 22.01 6.74
N TRP A 276 -39.66 23.00 6.83
CA TRP A 276 -38.26 22.72 7.15
C TRP A 276 -37.96 23.21 8.57
N VAL A 277 -38.32 22.37 9.55
CA VAL A 277 -37.77 22.48 10.90
C VAL A 277 -36.31 22.07 10.80
N PRO A 278 -35.33 22.89 11.26
CA PRO A 278 -33.95 22.43 11.32
C PRO A 278 -33.94 21.21 12.24
N ALA A 279 -33.57 20.05 11.70
CA ALA A 279 -33.47 18.81 12.45
C ALA A 279 -32.28 18.87 13.43
N THR A 280 -32.38 19.72 14.45
CA THR A 280 -31.61 19.58 15.66
C THR A 280 -32.32 18.54 16.53
N GLY A 281 -32.08 17.27 16.22
CA GLY A 281 -32.44 16.16 17.09
C GLY A 281 -33.26 15.07 16.43
N PHE A 282 -32.72 13.86 16.48
CA PHE A 282 -33.40 12.56 16.44
C PHE A 282 -33.90 11.99 15.11
N PHE A 283 -33.12 11.03 14.61
CA PHE A 283 -33.56 9.92 13.77
C PHE A 283 -34.52 9.00 14.55
N THR A 284 -35.82 9.15 14.35
CA THR A 284 -36.86 8.08 14.30
C THR A 284 -38.14 8.83 13.87
N SER A 285 -38.70 8.61 12.69
CA SER A 285 -39.74 7.61 12.44
C SER A 285 -40.18 7.74 10.99
N ASP A 286 -40.68 6.64 10.42
CA ASP A 286 -41.42 6.58 9.16
C ASP A 286 -42.41 7.73 9.00
N THR A 287 -42.15 8.61 8.03
CA THR A 287 -43.22 9.30 7.32
C THR A 287 -42.95 9.12 5.84
N ALA A 288 -43.64 8.14 5.26
CA ALA A 288 -43.74 7.94 3.82
C ALA A 288 -44.43 9.17 3.21
N VAL A 289 -43.64 10.03 2.58
CA VAL A 289 -44.14 10.96 1.55
C VAL A 289 -44.07 10.19 0.23
N SER A 290 -45.20 10.18 -0.49
CA SER A 290 -45.50 9.39 -1.67
C SER A 290 -44.31 9.04 -2.57
N GLY A 291 -44.01 7.73 -2.64
CA GLY A 291 -43.69 7.07 -3.92
C GLY A 291 -42.27 7.10 -4.46
N THR A 292 -41.29 7.74 -3.80
CA THR A 292 -39.88 7.66 -4.24
C THR A 292 -38.99 7.13 -3.13
N THR A 293 -38.62 5.86 -3.23
CA THR A 293 -37.61 5.24 -2.35
C THR A 293 -36.24 5.75 -2.78
N PHE A 294 -35.78 6.88 -2.24
CA PHE A 294 -34.37 7.21 -2.32
C PHE A 294 -33.59 6.09 -1.62
N ALA A 295 -32.75 5.37 -2.37
CA ALA A 295 -31.88 4.35 -1.84
C ALA A 295 -30.99 4.98 -0.76
N ARG A 296 -31.38 4.77 0.49
CA ARG A 296 -30.71 5.27 1.67
C ARG A 296 -29.44 4.46 1.88
N ARG A 297 -28.35 4.82 1.19
CA ARG A 297 -27.02 4.39 1.61
C ARG A 297 -26.58 5.29 2.75
N THR A 298 -27.02 4.94 3.97
CA THR A 298 -26.47 5.54 5.19
C THR A 298 -24.98 5.26 5.25
N PHE A 299 -24.16 6.30 5.23
CA PHE A 299 -22.78 6.23 5.72
C PHE A 299 -22.83 6.01 7.24
N ALA A 300 -22.96 4.75 7.65
CA ALA A 300 -22.88 4.36 9.05
C ALA A 300 -21.41 4.07 9.41
N SER A 301 -20.90 4.89 10.31
CA SER A 301 -19.77 4.60 11.19
C SER A 301 -20.13 3.44 12.13
N GLY A 302 -19.31 2.41 12.21
CA GLY A 302 -19.37 1.41 13.29
C GLY A 302 -18.80 0.06 12.86
N GLY A 303 -17.75 -0.39 13.54
CA GLY A 303 -17.05 -1.63 13.25
C GLY A 303 -17.85 -2.91 13.52
N GLU A 304 -17.41 -3.95 12.82
CA GLU A 304 -17.45 -5.37 13.20
C GLU A 304 -18.81 -6.11 13.13
N THR A 305 -19.08 -6.70 11.97
CA THR A 305 -19.12 -8.16 11.72
C THR A 305 -19.90 -8.39 10.41
N ALA A 306 -19.26 -9.00 9.43
CA ALA A 306 -19.92 -9.40 8.19
C ALA A 306 -20.80 -10.64 8.43
N PRO A 307 -22.02 -10.66 7.85
CA PRO A 307 -22.64 -11.91 7.42
C PRO A 307 -22.85 -11.93 5.89
N PRO A 308 -23.14 -13.13 5.35
CA PRO A 308 -22.61 -13.57 4.06
C PRO A 308 -23.63 -13.49 2.92
N GLU A 309 -23.14 -13.81 1.72
CA GLU A 309 -23.86 -14.19 0.50
C GLU A 309 -24.61 -13.08 -0.26
N ILE A 310 -23.88 -12.47 -1.20
CA ILE A 310 -24.44 -12.16 -2.51
C ILE A 310 -23.71 -13.05 -3.50
N SER A 311 -24.23 -14.26 -3.69
CA SER A 311 -23.87 -15.13 -4.80
C SER A 311 -24.63 -14.64 -6.03
N GLY A 312 -23.92 -14.04 -6.97
CA GLY A 312 -24.49 -13.60 -8.24
C GLY A 312 -23.67 -12.55 -8.99
N MET A 313 -22.34 -12.64 -8.97
CA MET A 313 -21.48 -11.83 -9.85
C MET A 313 -20.33 -12.72 -10.34
N ASP A 314 -20.16 -12.76 -11.65
CA ASP A 314 -19.13 -13.55 -12.33
C ASP A 314 -17.75 -12.94 -12.04
N GLU A 315 -17.13 -13.43 -10.96
CA GLU A 315 -15.96 -12.86 -10.27
C GLU A 315 -14.69 -12.75 -11.15
N ALA A 316 -14.67 -13.43 -12.29
CA ALA A 316 -13.54 -13.40 -13.23
C ALA A 316 -13.57 -12.18 -14.16
N GLN A 317 -14.76 -11.72 -14.57
CA GLN A 317 -14.90 -10.63 -15.55
C GLN A 317 -14.81 -9.23 -14.90
N ASP A 318 -15.13 -9.16 -13.60
CA ASP A 318 -15.06 -7.92 -12.83
C ASP A 318 -13.61 -7.57 -12.45
N ARG A 319 -12.78 -8.60 -12.17
CA ARG A 319 -11.35 -8.38 -11.88
C ARG A 319 -10.55 -7.91 -13.09
N THR A 320 -10.85 -8.39 -14.30
CA THR A 320 -10.21 -7.91 -15.53
C THR A 320 -10.60 -6.45 -15.79
N SER A 321 -11.87 -6.11 -15.61
CA SER A 321 -12.39 -4.75 -15.85
C SER A 321 -11.82 -3.73 -14.85
N ILE A 322 -11.71 -4.10 -13.57
CA ILE A 322 -11.12 -3.23 -12.53
C ILE A 322 -9.63 -2.97 -12.80
N ARG A 323 -8.89 -3.95 -13.31
CA ARG A 323 -7.46 -3.81 -13.63
C ARG A 323 -7.22 -2.91 -14.84
N VAL A 324 -8.04 -3.04 -15.88
CA VAL A 324 -8.01 -2.16 -17.05
C VAL A 324 -8.37 -0.73 -16.65
N LEU A 325 -9.40 -0.54 -15.82
CA LEU A 325 -9.76 0.78 -15.26
C LEU A 325 -8.62 1.40 -14.42
N PHE A 326 -7.93 0.60 -13.62
CA PHE A 326 -6.78 1.06 -12.85
C PHE A 326 -5.60 1.45 -13.75
N ALA A 327 -5.29 0.63 -14.77
CA ALA A 327 -4.26 0.92 -15.74
C ALA A 327 -4.56 2.21 -16.51
N ARG A 328 -5.80 2.39 -16.95
CA ARG A 328 -6.29 3.62 -17.56
C ARG A 328 -6.07 4.84 -16.66
N HIS A 329 -6.45 4.74 -15.39
CA HIS A 329 -6.28 5.82 -14.45
C HIS A 329 -4.79 6.17 -14.21
N MET A 330 -3.88 5.18 -14.24
CA MET A 330 -2.45 5.46 -14.17
C MET A 330 -1.90 6.16 -15.42
N ILE A 331 -2.39 5.82 -16.61
CA ILE A 331 -2.01 6.49 -17.86
C ILE A 331 -2.53 7.94 -17.86
N GLU A 332 -3.78 8.17 -17.45
CA GLU A 332 -4.38 9.50 -17.37
C GLU A 332 -3.74 10.39 -16.28
N ALA A 333 -3.39 9.83 -15.12
CA ALA A 333 -2.81 10.58 -14.00
C ALA A 333 -1.32 10.90 -14.16
N SER A 334 -0.59 10.13 -14.98
CA SER A 334 0.85 10.33 -15.15
C SER A 334 1.17 11.49 -16.10
N HIS A 335 0.46 11.63 -17.23
CA HIS A 335 0.80 12.63 -18.26
C HIS A 335 -0.45 13.34 -18.83
N PRO A 336 -1.01 14.34 -18.12
CA PRO A 336 -2.23 15.03 -18.52
C PRO A 336 -2.08 16.01 -19.72
N GLU A 337 -0.87 16.33 -20.18
CA GLU A 337 -0.67 17.40 -21.17
C GLU A 337 0.16 17.03 -22.42
N ASP A 338 0.69 15.80 -22.55
CA ASP A 338 1.57 15.43 -23.67
C ASP A 338 1.01 14.22 -24.44
N ASP A 339 0.25 14.50 -25.51
CA ASP A 339 -0.45 13.48 -26.32
C ASP A 339 0.52 12.50 -27.01
N GLU A 340 1.77 12.90 -27.24
CA GLU A 340 2.80 12.03 -27.83
C GLU A 340 3.37 10.99 -26.85
N GLN A 341 3.36 11.28 -25.54
CA GLN A 341 3.97 10.40 -24.52
C GLN A 341 2.99 9.36 -23.94
N ARG A 342 1.69 9.63 -24.02
CA ARG A 342 0.61 8.72 -23.62
C ARG A 342 0.68 7.34 -24.28
N PRO A 343 0.80 7.21 -25.62
CA PRO A 343 0.86 5.89 -26.27
C PRO A 343 2.13 5.12 -25.91
N LEU A 344 3.27 5.80 -25.70
CA LEU A 344 4.52 5.15 -25.29
C LEU A 344 4.44 4.58 -23.88
N PHE A 345 3.80 5.30 -22.95
CA PHE A 345 3.58 4.83 -21.59
C PHE A 345 2.55 3.69 -21.55
N ALA A 346 1.44 3.80 -22.30
CA ALA A 346 0.44 2.74 -22.45
C ALA A 346 1.07 1.45 -22.99
N ARG A 347 1.95 1.56 -24.00
CA ARG A 347 2.68 0.41 -24.56
C ARG A 347 3.62 -0.24 -23.54
N ARG A 348 4.39 0.56 -22.79
CA ARG A 348 5.27 0.04 -21.74
C ARG A 348 4.47 -0.64 -20.62
N LEU A 349 3.30 -0.12 -20.26
CA LEU A 349 2.43 -0.73 -19.28
C LEU A 349 1.84 -2.05 -19.78
N ALA A 350 1.43 -2.11 -21.06
CA ALA A 350 0.97 -3.34 -21.68
C ALA A 350 2.07 -4.43 -21.73
N ASP A 351 3.33 -4.06 -21.98
CA ASP A 351 4.45 -5.00 -21.97
C ASP A 351 4.70 -5.60 -20.58
N VAL A 352 4.56 -4.79 -19.51
CA VAL A 352 4.64 -5.26 -18.12
C VAL A 352 3.47 -6.18 -17.77
N LEU A 353 2.27 -5.90 -18.27
CA LEU A 353 1.10 -6.76 -18.06
C LEU A 353 1.27 -8.11 -18.77
N ASP A 354 1.83 -8.12 -19.99
CA ASP A 354 2.18 -9.35 -20.71
C ASP A 354 3.22 -10.19 -19.95
N GLU A 355 4.24 -9.56 -19.36
CA GLU A 355 5.27 -10.26 -18.54
C GLU A 355 4.67 -10.96 -17.32
N HIS A 356 3.52 -10.49 -16.83
CA HIS A 356 2.79 -11.05 -15.69
C HIS A 356 1.59 -11.93 -16.08
N GLU A 357 1.61 -12.51 -17.28
CA GLU A 357 0.56 -13.42 -17.80
C GLU A 357 -0.83 -12.76 -17.96
N MET A 358 -0.89 -11.42 -18.08
CA MET A 358 -2.13 -10.64 -18.25
C MET A 358 -2.30 -10.12 -19.69
N SER A 359 -2.20 -11.04 -20.65
CA SER A 359 -2.19 -10.68 -22.09
C SER A 359 -3.51 -10.16 -22.63
N ARG A 360 -4.64 -10.47 -21.97
CA ARG A 360 -5.95 -9.96 -22.40
C ARG A 360 -6.07 -8.47 -22.09
N GLU A 361 -5.67 -8.07 -20.89
CA GLU A 361 -5.67 -6.69 -20.41
C GLU A 361 -4.63 -5.85 -21.17
N ALA A 362 -3.45 -6.41 -21.47
CA ALA A 362 -2.45 -5.77 -22.31
C ALA A 362 -2.98 -5.47 -23.73
N THR A 363 -3.76 -6.39 -24.31
CA THR A 363 -4.36 -6.22 -25.64
C THR A 363 -5.43 -5.12 -25.63
N GLU A 364 -6.23 -5.02 -24.56
CA GLU A 364 -7.26 -4.00 -24.41
C GLU A 364 -6.66 -2.59 -24.28
N ILE A 365 -5.58 -2.43 -23.51
CA ILE A 365 -4.86 -1.16 -23.37
C ILE A 365 -4.18 -0.75 -24.69
N ARG A 366 -3.57 -1.69 -25.43
CA ARG A 366 -2.99 -1.39 -26.75
C ARG A 366 -4.08 -0.95 -27.75
N ALA A 367 -5.22 -1.63 -27.76
CA ALA A 367 -6.33 -1.29 -28.65
C ALA A 367 -6.88 0.12 -28.41
N GLU A 368 -6.94 0.57 -27.14
CA GLU A 368 -7.48 1.89 -26.78
C GLU A 368 -6.51 3.05 -27.05
N TYR A 369 -5.19 2.83 -26.88
CA TYR A 369 -4.20 3.92 -26.96
C TYR A 369 -3.29 3.89 -28.19
N GLU A 370 -3.28 2.80 -28.98
CA GLU A 370 -2.56 2.76 -30.27
C GLU A 370 -3.48 3.07 -31.47
N SER A 371 -4.81 3.07 -31.32
CA SER A 371 -5.74 3.29 -32.46
C SER A 371 -5.89 4.75 -32.90
N ASP A 372 -5.41 5.72 -32.12
CA ASP A 372 -5.47 7.15 -32.48
C ASP A 372 -4.28 7.61 -33.33
N GLY A 373 -3.38 6.70 -33.71
CA GLY A 373 -2.23 6.95 -34.57
C GLY A 373 -2.34 6.30 -35.95
N GLU A 374 -3.38 6.59 -36.74
CA GLU A 374 -3.28 6.36 -38.19
C GLU A 374 -2.28 7.37 -38.79
N PRO A 375 -1.26 6.91 -39.54
CA PRO A 375 -0.29 7.80 -40.16
C PRO A 375 -0.94 8.50 -41.35
N GLU A 376 -1.16 9.82 -41.24
CA GLU A 376 -1.43 10.65 -42.41
C GLU A 376 -0.28 10.51 -43.42
N ASN A 377 -0.60 9.85 -44.53
CA ASN A 377 0.31 9.59 -45.62
C ASN A 377 0.31 10.80 -46.58
N SER A 378 1.50 11.30 -46.86
CA SER A 378 1.88 12.09 -48.05
C SER A 378 1.57 13.60 -48.06
N GLU A 379 2.56 14.41 -47.65
CA GLU A 379 3.05 15.44 -48.57
C GLU A 379 4.56 15.33 -48.73
N GLN A 380 4.93 15.08 -49.99
CA GLN A 380 6.28 15.05 -50.49
C GLN A 380 6.92 16.42 -50.30
N ASN A 381 7.96 16.51 -49.48
CA ASN A 381 8.96 17.55 -49.66
C ASN A 381 10.36 16.95 -49.57
N THR A 382 10.72 16.22 -50.63
CA THR A 382 12.11 15.95 -50.99
C THR A 382 12.77 17.28 -51.26
N THR A 383 13.46 17.84 -50.26
CA THR A 383 14.59 18.74 -50.52
C THR A 383 15.86 17.94 -50.36
N VAL A 384 16.41 17.59 -51.51
CA VAL A 384 17.74 17.02 -51.71
C VAL A 384 18.77 17.91 -51.02
N ILE A 385 19.46 17.38 -50.00
CA ILE A 385 20.78 17.91 -49.61
C ILE A 385 21.80 17.09 -50.40
N PRO A 386 22.53 17.68 -51.35
CA PRO A 386 23.65 17.00 -51.96
C PRO A 386 24.78 16.92 -50.94
N GLY A 387 25.28 15.70 -50.71
CA GLY A 387 26.57 15.51 -50.09
C GLY A 387 27.65 15.94 -51.06
N ASP A 388 28.34 17.03 -50.74
CA ASP A 388 29.75 17.22 -51.07
C ASP A 388 30.34 18.28 -50.12
N GLU A 389 31.66 18.23 -49.96
CA GLU A 389 32.51 19.08 -49.07
C GLU A 389 32.74 18.55 -47.64
N LEU A 390 33.42 17.39 -47.63
CA LEU A 390 34.55 17.18 -46.74
C LEU A 390 35.64 18.27 -46.96
N ASP A 391 36.36 18.55 -45.86
CA ASP A 391 37.66 19.22 -45.80
C ASP A 391 37.71 20.75 -46.01
N GLN A 392 37.54 21.50 -44.91
CA GLN A 392 38.50 22.55 -44.56
C GLN A 392 38.33 23.08 -43.12
N HIS A 393 39.48 23.22 -42.44
CA HIS A 393 39.74 23.96 -41.19
C HIS A 393 39.92 23.16 -39.89
N ARG A 394 40.95 22.32 -39.91
CA ARG A 394 41.89 22.18 -38.80
C ARG A 394 43.06 23.15 -39.05
N TYR A 395 43.05 24.39 -38.51
CA TYR A 395 44.25 25.22 -38.28
C TYR A 395 43.93 26.52 -37.50
N GLY A 396 44.75 26.83 -36.48
CA GLY A 396 44.85 28.11 -35.72
C GLY A 396 43.98 28.16 -34.46
N LEU A 397 44.45 28.07 -33.21
CA LEU A 397 45.63 28.66 -32.55
C LEU A 397 45.71 30.19 -32.67
N ASP A 398 45.76 30.82 -31.50
CA ASP A 398 45.94 32.24 -31.16
C ASP A 398 44.70 33.15 -31.15
N GLN A 399 44.06 33.26 -29.97
CA GLN A 399 44.02 34.52 -29.20
C GLN A 399 43.65 34.29 -27.72
#